data_AF-A0A832CHA0-F1
#
_entry.id   AF-A0A832CHA0-F1
#
_cell.length_a   1.000
_cell.length_b   1.000
_cell.length_c   1.000
_cell.angle_alpha   90.00
_cell.angle_beta   90.00
_cell.angle_gamma   90.00
#
_symmetry.space_group_name_H-M   'P 1'
#
loop_
_entity.id
_entity.type
_entity.pdbx_description
1 polymer ?
#
loop_
_entity_poly.entity_id
_entity_poly.type
_entity_poly.pdbx_seq_one_letter_code
_entity_poly.pdbx_strand_id
1 'polypeptide(L)'
;MKKELENLELIAKFILKLFDLSYIERWNDHPKPFQITELDKQAHKAIIAYLIGHFEEQRGIKIDWNYLIEGIIFEALYRSVLTDIKPQVYHRIMSERKKEVHEYVIKNLGEILKLFNEKKFNEYFNSEKRIENRIIRAAHFLATYWEFEMIYSMGLRFYGMEEIKKSIEDTIEDYFDLTGVERIFLKKKSFNFVDLVGQLRFQKRWIQSPRIPLTSVLGHMFVVASLAFVISKKKGYYPKRCYNNFFCGLFHDLPEVATRDIVSPIKRDVKD
;
A
#
# COMPACT_ATOMS: atom_id res chain seq x y z
N MET A 1 3.78 1.27 -33.64
CA MET A 1 2.67 2.24 -33.54
C MET A 1 1.40 1.68 -32.87
N LYS A 2 0.53 0.87 -33.52
CA LYS A 2 -0.75 0.43 -32.91
C LYS A 2 -0.60 -0.31 -31.56
N LYS A 3 0.33 -1.27 -31.48
CA LYS A 3 0.64 -2.01 -30.24
C LYS A 3 1.25 -1.13 -29.13
N GLU A 4 1.95 -0.05 -29.49
CA GLU A 4 2.51 0.90 -28.51
C GLU A 4 1.43 1.82 -27.96
N LEU A 5 0.51 2.28 -28.82
CA LEU A 5 -0.68 3.04 -28.42
C LEU A 5 -1.59 2.23 -27.49
N GLU A 6 -1.86 0.96 -27.81
CA GLU A 6 -2.63 0.05 -26.94
C GLU A 6 -1.96 -0.15 -25.57
N ASN A 7 -0.63 -0.26 -25.53
CA ASN A 7 0.10 -0.36 -24.26
C ASN A 7 0.01 0.93 -23.43
N LEU A 8 0.06 2.10 -24.06
CA LEU A 8 -0.08 3.39 -23.38
C LEU A 8 -1.49 3.58 -22.81
N GLU A 9 -2.52 3.23 -23.58
CA GLU A 9 -3.91 3.27 -23.11
C GLU A 9 -4.11 2.37 -21.89
N LEU A 10 -3.54 1.16 -21.92
CA LEU A 10 -3.63 0.22 -20.81
C LEU A 10 -2.90 0.72 -19.56
N ILE A 11 -1.72 1.33 -19.73
CA ILE A 11 -0.99 1.97 -18.63
C ILE A 11 -1.79 3.13 -18.04
N ALA A 12 -2.44 3.95 -18.88
CA ALA A 12 -3.30 5.04 -18.42
C ALA A 12 -4.48 4.52 -17.60
N LYS A 13 -5.18 3.47 -18.06
CA LYS A 13 -6.26 2.81 -17.31
C LYS A 13 -5.77 2.29 -15.95
N PHE A 14 -4.59 1.68 -15.90
CA PHE A 14 -3.99 1.22 -14.66
C PHE A 14 -3.69 2.35 -13.68
N ILE A 15 -3.10 3.46 -14.16
CA ILE A 15 -2.81 4.63 -13.34
C ILE A 15 -4.10 5.23 -12.77
N LEU A 16 -5.14 5.40 -13.60
CA LEU A 16 -6.45 5.87 -13.14
C LEU A 16 -7.02 4.94 -12.08
N LYS A 17 -6.88 3.62 -12.25
CA LYS A 17 -7.36 2.64 -11.27
C LYS A 17 -6.62 2.70 -9.94
N LEU A 18 -5.34 3.07 -9.93
CA LEU A 18 -4.62 3.37 -8.69
C LEU A 18 -5.09 4.68 -8.06
N PHE A 19 -5.39 5.70 -8.86
CA PHE A 19 -5.95 6.96 -8.35
C PHE A 19 -7.35 6.78 -7.77
N ASP A 20 -8.14 5.79 -8.19
CA ASP A 20 -9.43 5.46 -7.54
C ASP A 20 -9.26 5.26 -6.01
N LEU A 21 -8.11 4.72 -5.57
CA LEU A 21 -7.80 4.51 -4.15
C LEU A 21 -7.70 5.81 -3.34
N SER A 22 -7.44 6.94 -3.97
CA SER A 22 -7.39 8.24 -3.30
C SER A 22 -8.78 8.82 -3.03
N TYR A 23 -9.82 8.33 -3.72
CA TYR A 23 -11.22 8.65 -3.40
C TYR A 23 -11.81 7.76 -2.31
N ILE A 24 -11.17 6.62 -2.02
CA ILE A 24 -11.61 5.71 -0.96
C ILE A 24 -11.07 6.26 0.35
N GLU A 25 -11.92 6.99 1.06
CA GLU A 25 -11.62 7.36 2.43
C GLU A 25 -11.76 6.15 3.35
N ARG A 26 -10.87 6.06 4.34
CA ARG A 26 -10.91 5.06 5.40
C ARG A 26 -11.37 5.72 6.70
N TRP A 27 -11.86 4.88 7.62
CA TRP A 27 -12.33 5.33 8.94
C TRP A 27 -13.47 6.35 8.86
N ASN A 28 -14.37 6.20 7.87
CA ASN A 28 -15.47 7.14 7.63
C ASN A 28 -16.54 7.16 8.72
N ASP A 29 -16.58 6.12 9.55
CA ASP A 29 -17.47 5.98 10.69
C ASP A 29 -16.87 6.50 12.00
N HIS A 30 -15.67 7.10 11.96
CA HIS A 30 -14.96 7.62 13.13
C HIS A 30 -14.54 9.09 12.94
N PRO A 31 -14.47 9.89 14.02
CA PRO A 31 -13.85 11.20 13.95
C PRO A 31 -12.36 11.04 13.61
N LYS A 32 -11.89 11.83 12.64
CA LYS A 32 -10.50 11.81 12.17
C LYS A 32 -9.96 13.23 11.98
N PRO A 33 -8.69 13.49 12.30
CA PRO A 33 -8.14 14.85 12.25
C PRO A 33 -7.86 15.33 10.82
N PHE A 34 -7.78 14.41 9.86
CA PHE A 34 -7.52 14.68 8.45
C PHE A 34 -8.05 13.51 7.61
N GLN A 35 -8.07 13.69 6.29
CA GLN A 35 -8.52 12.66 5.35
C GLN A 35 -7.51 11.50 5.28
N ILE A 36 -7.95 10.28 5.60
CA ILE A 36 -7.15 9.06 5.47
C ILE A 36 -7.63 8.32 4.23
N THR A 37 -6.76 8.10 3.25
CA THR A 37 -7.13 7.42 1.99
C THR A 37 -6.58 6.00 1.90
N GLU A 38 -7.24 5.15 1.11
CA GLU A 38 -6.74 3.81 0.80
C GLU A 38 -5.41 3.88 0.06
N LEU A 39 -5.19 4.87 -0.81
CA LEU A 39 -3.92 5.03 -1.53
C LEU A 39 -2.74 5.19 -0.57
N ASP A 40 -2.87 6.07 0.43
CA ASP A 40 -1.83 6.30 1.44
C ASP A 40 -1.58 5.05 2.28
N LYS A 41 -2.63 4.29 2.57
CA LYS A 41 -2.52 3.03 3.30
C LYS A 41 -1.78 1.96 2.49
N GLN A 42 -2.03 1.86 1.18
CA GLN A 42 -1.34 0.90 0.30
C GLN A 42 0.15 1.23 0.16
N ALA A 43 0.48 2.52 0.07
CA ALA A 43 1.86 3.01 0.11
C ALA A 43 2.57 2.63 1.43
N HIS A 44 1.93 2.93 2.56
CA HIS A 44 2.50 2.62 3.88
C HIS A 44 2.70 1.11 4.06
N LYS A 45 1.70 0.31 3.66
CA LYS A 45 1.77 -1.17 3.64
C LYS A 45 2.97 -1.65 2.82
N ALA A 46 3.23 -1.06 1.65
CA ALA A 46 4.34 -1.47 0.81
C ALA A 46 5.70 -1.22 1.48
N ILE A 47 5.85 -0.09 2.19
CA ILE A 47 7.07 0.23 2.93
C ILE A 47 7.24 -0.70 4.14
N ILE A 48 6.18 -0.97 4.90
CA ILE A 48 6.25 -1.90 6.03
C ILE A 48 6.59 -3.32 5.55
N ALA A 49 5.99 -3.78 4.45
CA ALA A 49 6.30 -5.09 3.87
C ALA A 49 7.77 -5.19 3.43
N TYR A 50 8.34 -4.10 2.91
CA TYR A 50 9.77 -4.00 2.59
C TYR A 50 10.66 -4.19 3.83
N LEU A 51 10.32 -3.54 4.94
CA LEU A 51 11.08 -3.68 6.19
C LEU A 51 10.99 -5.10 6.75
N ILE A 52 9.78 -5.65 6.82
CA ILE A 52 9.57 -7.01 7.33
C ILE A 52 10.34 -8.02 6.46
N GLY A 53 10.22 -7.92 5.13
CA GLY A 53 10.93 -8.82 4.21
C GLY A 53 12.45 -8.81 4.43
N HIS A 54 13.05 -7.63 4.65
CA HIS A 54 14.48 -7.56 4.94
C HIS A 54 14.85 -8.09 6.33
N PHE A 55 14.01 -7.94 7.36
CA PHE A 55 14.25 -8.58 8.65
C PHE A 55 14.21 -10.11 8.54
N GLU A 56 13.31 -10.66 7.73
CA GLU A 56 13.25 -12.10 7.50
C GLU A 56 14.46 -12.60 6.67
N GLU A 57 14.92 -11.82 5.68
CA GLU A 57 16.18 -12.14 4.96
C GLU A 57 17.40 -12.18 5.89
N GLN A 58 17.47 -11.28 6.89
CA GLN A 58 18.53 -11.31 7.91
C GLN A 58 18.51 -12.59 8.76
N ARG A 59 17.36 -13.28 8.83
CA ARG A 59 17.22 -14.59 9.49
C ARG A 59 17.48 -15.77 8.56
N GLY A 60 17.87 -15.51 7.30
CA GLY A 60 18.11 -16.53 6.29
C GLY A 60 16.86 -16.99 5.55
N ILE A 61 15.71 -16.32 5.71
CA ILE A 61 14.50 -16.62 4.94
C ILE A 61 14.63 -15.98 3.56
N LYS A 62 14.44 -16.78 2.51
CA LYS A 62 14.46 -16.28 1.15
C LYS A 62 13.11 -15.67 0.78
N ILE A 63 13.13 -14.40 0.37
CA ILE A 63 11.93 -13.66 -0.07
C ILE A 63 11.90 -13.56 -1.59
N ASP A 64 10.80 -13.98 -2.21
CA ASP A 64 10.49 -13.63 -3.61
C ASP A 64 9.91 -12.22 -3.68
N TRP A 65 10.81 -11.25 -3.78
CA TRP A 65 10.43 -9.85 -3.86
C TRP A 65 9.53 -9.51 -5.05
N ASN A 66 9.64 -10.21 -6.18
CA ASN A 66 8.77 -9.92 -7.33
C ASN A 66 7.35 -10.40 -7.06
N TYR A 67 7.19 -11.56 -6.42
CA TYR A 67 5.90 -12.03 -5.96
C TYR A 67 5.31 -11.11 -4.88
N LEU A 68 6.13 -10.66 -3.92
CA LEU A 68 5.71 -9.72 -2.88
C LEU A 68 5.20 -8.39 -3.49
N ILE A 69 5.94 -7.82 -4.44
CA ILE A 69 5.53 -6.59 -5.14
C ILE A 69 4.24 -6.81 -5.96
N GLU A 70 4.16 -7.91 -6.72
CA GLU A 70 2.94 -8.29 -7.46
C GLU A 70 1.74 -8.37 -6.49
N GLY A 71 1.89 -9.04 -5.35
CA GLY A 71 0.85 -9.17 -4.33
C GLY A 71 0.39 -7.86 -3.72
N ILE A 72 1.32 -6.94 -3.40
CA ILE A 72 0.98 -5.60 -2.92
C ILE A 72 0.10 -4.86 -3.93
N ILE A 73 0.48 -4.87 -5.21
CA ILE A 73 -0.27 -4.22 -6.28
C ILE A 73 -1.61 -4.91 -6.52
N PHE A 74 -1.66 -6.24 -6.45
CA PHE A 74 -2.90 -7.01 -6.62
C PHE A 74 -3.91 -6.68 -5.55
N GLU A 75 -3.51 -6.61 -4.28
CA GLU A 75 -4.40 -6.19 -3.21
C GLU A 75 -4.88 -4.75 -3.35
N ALA A 76 -4.02 -3.85 -3.83
CA ALA A 76 -4.41 -2.47 -4.12
C ALA A 76 -5.46 -2.41 -5.24
N LEU A 77 -5.25 -3.14 -6.34
CA LEU A 77 -6.24 -3.24 -7.41
C LEU A 77 -7.56 -3.88 -6.94
N TYR A 78 -7.49 -4.91 -6.10
CA TYR A 78 -8.68 -5.54 -5.51
C TYR A 78 -9.48 -4.52 -4.67
N ARG A 79 -8.80 -3.70 -3.86
CA ARG A 79 -9.42 -2.65 -3.05
C ARG A 79 -9.98 -1.51 -3.88
N SER A 80 -9.36 -1.17 -5.01
CA SER A 80 -9.86 -0.15 -5.93
C SER A 80 -11.22 -0.49 -6.55
N VAL A 81 -11.64 -1.76 -6.48
CA VAL A 81 -12.96 -2.22 -6.95
C VAL A 81 -13.95 -2.34 -5.79
N LEU A 82 -13.52 -2.87 -4.64
CA LEU A 82 -14.45 -3.19 -3.54
C LEU A 82 -14.79 -2.02 -2.62
N THR A 83 -14.14 -0.86 -2.73
CA THR A 83 -14.40 0.33 -1.89
C THR A 83 -14.17 0.09 -0.38
N ASP A 84 -14.49 1.08 0.47
CA ASP A 84 -14.34 0.99 1.92
C ASP A 84 -15.51 0.19 2.55
N ILE A 85 -15.32 -1.13 2.63
CA ILE A 85 -16.26 -2.04 3.30
C ILE A 85 -15.79 -2.27 4.75
N LYS A 86 -16.68 -2.09 5.72
CA LYS A 86 -16.39 -2.39 7.14
C LYS A 86 -15.81 -3.81 7.29
N PRO A 87 -14.78 -4.01 8.13
CA PRO A 87 -14.12 -5.31 8.27
C PRO A 87 -15.08 -6.49 8.50
N GLN A 88 -16.05 -6.35 9.41
CA GLN A 88 -17.02 -7.41 9.73
C GLN A 88 -17.88 -7.80 8.51
N VAL A 89 -18.32 -6.80 7.74
CA VAL A 89 -19.10 -7.01 6.51
C VAL A 89 -18.21 -7.66 5.44
N TYR A 90 -16.97 -7.20 5.30
CA TYR A 90 -16.01 -7.78 4.37
C TYR A 90 -15.75 -9.25 4.70
N HIS A 91 -15.49 -9.59 5.97
CA HIS A 91 -15.26 -10.97 6.39
C HIS A 91 -16.46 -11.87 6.08
N ARG A 92 -17.68 -11.40 6.36
CA ARG A 92 -18.90 -12.15 6.04
C ARG A 92 -19.10 -12.35 4.54
N ILE A 93 -18.89 -11.30 3.74
CA ILE A 93 -18.96 -11.38 2.27
C ILE A 93 -17.92 -12.38 1.76
N MET A 94 -16.70 -12.35 2.29
CA MET A 94 -15.63 -13.26 1.89
C MET A 94 -15.85 -14.71 2.36
N SER A 95 -16.58 -14.95 3.45
CA SER A 95 -16.94 -16.31 3.87
C SER A 95 -18.07 -16.91 3.04
N GLU A 96 -19.07 -16.09 2.65
CA GLU A 96 -20.26 -16.57 1.96
C GLU A 96 -20.12 -16.52 0.43
N ARG A 97 -19.42 -15.52 -0.12
CA ARG A 97 -19.48 -15.13 -1.54
C ARG A 97 -18.10 -14.85 -2.16
N LYS A 98 -17.02 -15.45 -1.64
CA LYS A 98 -15.63 -15.25 -2.13
C LYS A 98 -15.52 -15.31 -3.66
N LYS A 99 -16.15 -16.31 -4.27
CA LYS A 99 -16.09 -16.54 -5.72
C LYS A 99 -16.77 -15.41 -6.51
N GLU A 100 -17.97 -15.02 -6.11
CA GLU A 100 -18.74 -13.95 -6.76
C GLU A 100 -18.00 -12.61 -6.69
N VAL A 101 -17.41 -12.31 -5.53
CA VAL A 101 -16.60 -11.10 -5.32
C VAL A 101 -15.36 -11.13 -6.22
N HIS A 102 -14.67 -12.27 -6.28
CA HIS A 102 -13.49 -12.42 -7.13
C HIS A 102 -13.82 -12.25 -8.62
N GLU A 103 -14.90 -12.87 -9.09
CA GLU A 103 -15.39 -12.72 -10.46
C GLU A 103 -15.79 -11.27 -10.77
N TYR A 104 -16.46 -10.59 -9.82
CA TYR A 104 -16.78 -9.17 -9.92
C TYR A 104 -15.50 -8.32 -10.05
N VAL A 105 -14.47 -8.58 -9.25
CA VAL A 105 -13.20 -7.87 -9.33
C VAL A 105 -12.51 -8.08 -10.67
N ILE A 106 -12.40 -9.33 -11.15
CA ILE A 106 -11.81 -9.63 -12.46
C ILE A 106 -12.54 -8.86 -13.57
N LYS A 107 -13.87 -8.91 -13.57
CA LYS A 107 -14.69 -8.22 -14.56
C LYS A 107 -14.45 -6.71 -14.57
N ASN A 108 -14.33 -6.08 -13.40
CA ASN A 108 -14.11 -4.64 -13.29
C ASN A 108 -12.67 -4.21 -13.60
N LEU A 109 -11.67 -5.04 -13.27
CA LEU A 109 -10.28 -4.77 -13.66
C LEU A 109 -10.07 -4.96 -15.17
N GLY A 110 -10.80 -5.90 -15.78
CA GLY A 110 -10.86 -6.11 -17.22
C GLY A 110 -9.47 -6.20 -17.84
N GLU A 111 -9.19 -5.32 -18.80
CA GLU A 111 -7.94 -5.36 -19.56
C GLU A 111 -6.70 -5.07 -18.72
N ILE A 112 -6.82 -4.36 -17.59
CA ILE A 112 -5.69 -4.02 -16.70
C ILE A 112 -4.91 -5.28 -16.30
N LEU A 113 -5.58 -6.43 -16.15
CA LEU A 113 -4.95 -7.70 -15.80
C LEU A 113 -3.95 -8.19 -16.86
N LYS A 114 -4.06 -7.75 -18.13
CA LYS A 114 -3.07 -8.00 -19.19
C LYS A 114 -1.70 -7.39 -18.86
N LEU A 115 -1.58 -6.50 -17.86
CA LEU A 115 -0.30 -5.96 -17.39
C LEU A 115 0.50 -6.95 -16.53
N PHE A 116 -0.16 -7.84 -15.79
CA PHE A 116 0.47 -8.67 -14.75
C PHE A 116 0.39 -10.18 -14.97
N ASN A 117 -0.41 -10.62 -15.96
CA ASN A 117 -0.86 -12.01 -16.17
C ASN A 117 -2.01 -12.40 -15.22
N GLU A 118 -3.20 -12.55 -15.79
CA GLU A 118 -4.43 -12.92 -15.08
C GLU A 118 -4.31 -14.25 -14.31
N LYS A 119 -3.55 -15.22 -14.81
CA LYS A 119 -3.31 -16.49 -14.08
C LYS A 119 -2.61 -16.25 -12.76
N LYS A 120 -1.57 -15.40 -12.76
CA LYS A 120 -0.84 -15.03 -11.53
C LYS A 120 -1.74 -14.28 -10.54
N PHE A 121 -2.60 -13.41 -11.05
CA PHE A 121 -3.58 -12.71 -10.22
C PHE A 121 -4.53 -13.70 -9.54
N ASN A 122 -5.08 -14.65 -10.29
CA ASN A 122 -5.94 -15.71 -9.75
C ASN A 122 -5.20 -16.63 -8.78
N GLU A 123 -3.97 -17.03 -9.10
CA GLU A 123 -3.14 -17.85 -8.22
C GLU A 123 -2.84 -17.14 -6.90
N TYR A 124 -2.60 -15.82 -6.90
CA TYR A 124 -2.36 -15.04 -5.69
C TYR A 124 -3.52 -15.13 -4.70
N PHE A 125 -4.76 -14.88 -5.15
CA PHE A 125 -5.94 -14.90 -4.27
C PHE A 125 -6.43 -16.32 -3.89
N ASN A 126 -5.91 -17.34 -4.57
CA ASN A 126 -6.19 -18.74 -4.27
C ASN A 126 -5.08 -19.44 -3.45
N SER A 127 -3.89 -18.82 -3.31
CA SER A 127 -2.73 -19.40 -2.65
C SER A 127 -2.27 -18.52 -1.49
N GLU A 128 -2.77 -18.78 -0.29
CA GLU A 128 -2.43 -18.02 0.93
C GLU A 128 -1.22 -18.60 1.69
N LYS A 129 -0.48 -19.55 1.09
CA LYS A 129 0.51 -20.37 1.82
C LYS A 129 1.93 -19.81 1.85
N ARG A 130 2.25 -18.73 1.11
CA ARG A 130 3.62 -18.24 1.04
C ARG A 130 3.93 -17.23 2.14
N ILE A 131 5.22 -17.15 2.51
CA ILE A 131 5.71 -16.18 3.49
C ILE A 131 5.43 -14.74 3.06
N GLU A 132 5.51 -14.44 1.76
CA GLU A 132 5.21 -13.12 1.22
C GLU A 132 3.74 -12.72 1.44
N ASN A 133 2.79 -13.66 1.33
CA ASN A 133 1.39 -13.38 1.64
C ASN A 133 1.22 -13.01 3.12
N ARG A 134 1.92 -13.73 4.02
CA ARG A 134 1.93 -13.42 5.45
C ARG A 134 2.54 -12.06 5.73
N ILE A 135 3.65 -11.71 5.08
CA ILE A 135 4.31 -10.39 5.20
C ILE A 135 3.37 -9.27 4.75
N ILE A 136 2.71 -9.42 3.59
CA ILE A 136 1.78 -8.40 3.07
C ILE A 136 0.60 -8.22 4.04
N ARG A 137 0.08 -9.32 4.60
CA ARG A 137 -1.02 -9.28 5.56
C ARG A 137 -0.60 -8.67 6.90
N ALA A 138 0.58 -8.98 7.41
CA ALA A 138 1.11 -8.34 8.61
C ALA A 138 1.32 -6.83 8.41
N ALA A 139 1.90 -6.45 7.26
CA ALA A 139 2.08 -5.05 6.89
C ALA A 139 0.75 -4.30 6.73
N HIS A 140 -0.31 -5.00 6.27
CA HIS A 140 -1.65 -4.45 6.21
C HIS A 140 -2.12 -4.01 7.59
N PHE A 141 -2.04 -4.89 8.59
CA PHE A 141 -2.52 -4.63 9.94
C PHE A 141 -1.66 -3.60 10.67
N LEU A 142 -0.33 -3.62 10.50
CA LEU A 142 0.54 -2.59 11.06
C LEU A 142 0.23 -1.19 10.50
N ALA A 143 -0.01 -1.07 9.18
CA ALA A 143 -0.45 0.20 8.59
C ALA A 143 -1.81 0.64 9.15
N THR A 144 -2.74 -0.29 9.33
CA THR A 144 -4.05 -0.02 9.94
C THR A 144 -3.94 0.37 11.42
N TYR A 145 -3.04 -0.24 12.18
CA TYR A 145 -2.80 0.13 13.58
C TYR A 145 -2.20 1.53 13.70
N TRP A 146 -1.23 1.87 12.84
CA TRP A 146 -0.68 3.22 12.79
C TRP A 146 -1.76 4.27 12.48
N GLU A 147 -2.69 3.96 11.56
CA GLU A 147 -3.87 4.80 11.32
C GLU A 147 -4.79 4.89 12.55
N PHE A 148 -5.01 3.76 13.20
CA PHE A 148 -5.83 3.66 14.39
C PHE A 148 -5.29 4.52 15.54
N GLU A 149 -3.96 4.53 15.77
CA GLU A 149 -3.35 5.33 16.84
C GLU A 149 -3.66 6.84 16.70
N MET A 150 -3.74 7.35 15.46
CA MET A 150 -4.08 8.76 15.23
C MET A 150 -5.54 9.07 15.54
N ILE A 151 -6.46 8.18 15.18
CA ILE A 151 -7.90 8.38 15.43
C ILE A 151 -8.27 8.04 16.88
N TYR A 152 -7.50 7.18 17.55
CA TYR A 152 -7.80 6.67 18.89
C TYR A 152 -7.98 7.81 19.90
N SER A 153 -7.06 8.78 19.88
CA SER A 153 -7.11 9.95 20.76
C SER A 153 -8.39 10.79 20.61
N MET A 154 -8.90 10.93 19.39
CA MET A 154 -10.15 11.64 19.09
C MET A 154 -11.40 10.76 19.33
N GLY A 155 -11.20 9.45 19.23
CA GLY A 155 -12.22 8.42 19.35
C GLY A 155 -12.56 8.01 20.77
N LEU A 156 -11.75 8.36 21.80
CA LEU A 156 -11.88 7.86 23.18
C LEU A 156 -13.29 7.92 23.80
N ARG A 157 -14.15 8.85 23.36
CA ARG A 157 -15.52 9.01 23.86
C ARG A 157 -16.56 8.16 23.13
N PHE A 158 -16.19 7.52 22.03
CA PHE A 158 -17.10 6.77 21.17
C PHE A 158 -17.05 5.27 21.48
N TYR A 159 -18.22 4.64 21.40
CA TYR A 159 -18.40 3.22 21.66
C TYR A 159 -17.61 2.36 20.67
N GLY A 160 -17.04 1.25 21.12
CA GLY A 160 -16.38 0.28 20.24
C GLY A 160 -14.87 0.48 20.07
N MET A 161 -14.30 1.58 20.57
CA MET A 161 -12.88 1.91 20.32
C MET A 161 -11.89 0.94 20.98
N GLU A 162 -12.18 0.49 22.20
CA GLU A 162 -11.34 -0.49 22.88
C GLU A 162 -11.46 -1.88 22.24
N GLU A 163 -12.65 -2.26 21.77
CA GLU A 163 -12.85 -3.51 21.03
C GLU A 163 -12.11 -3.48 19.68
N ILE A 164 -12.14 -2.36 18.96
CA ILE A 164 -11.38 -2.18 17.71
C ILE A 164 -9.89 -2.28 18.00
N LYS A 165 -9.40 -1.57 19.04
CA LYS A 165 -7.99 -1.61 19.43
C LYS A 165 -7.55 -3.05 19.69
N LYS A 166 -8.26 -3.74 20.59
CA LYS A 166 -7.97 -5.12 20.96
C LYS A 166 -8.00 -6.04 19.74
N SER A 167 -9.03 -5.93 18.89
CA SER A 167 -9.14 -6.74 17.68
C SER A 167 -7.96 -6.55 16.72
N ILE A 168 -7.44 -5.32 16.57
CA ILE A 168 -6.27 -5.05 15.73
C ILE A 168 -5.00 -5.60 16.38
N GLU A 169 -4.82 -5.37 17.68
CA GLU A 169 -3.66 -5.86 18.44
C GLU A 169 -3.59 -7.39 18.43
N ASP A 170 -4.69 -8.08 18.78
CA ASP A 170 -4.82 -9.55 18.72
C ASP A 170 -4.44 -10.09 17.32
N THR A 171 -4.89 -9.40 16.26
CA THR A 171 -4.56 -9.81 14.87
C THR A 171 -3.08 -9.58 14.53
N ILE A 172 -2.43 -8.58 15.11
CA ILE A 172 -0.99 -8.33 14.87
C ILE A 172 -0.14 -9.36 15.63
N GLU A 173 -0.58 -9.79 16.81
CA GLU A 173 0.09 -10.83 17.62
C GLU A 173 0.24 -12.15 16.86
N ASP A 174 -0.75 -12.51 16.01
CA ASP A 174 -0.69 -13.68 15.12
C ASP A 174 0.52 -13.69 14.15
N TYR A 175 1.19 -12.54 13.98
CA TYR A 175 2.36 -12.38 13.10
C TYR A 175 3.65 -12.06 13.87
N PHE A 176 3.68 -12.18 15.20
CA PHE A 176 4.90 -11.94 16.00
C PHE A 176 6.05 -12.90 15.70
N ASP A 177 5.78 -14.04 15.03
CA ASP A 177 6.84 -14.92 14.52
C ASP A 177 7.68 -14.25 13.41
N LEU A 178 7.14 -13.22 12.74
CA LEU A 178 7.87 -12.32 11.87
C LEU A 178 8.62 -11.28 12.72
N THR A 179 9.94 -11.33 12.70
CA THR A 179 10.80 -10.44 13.49
C THR A 179 10.58 -8.97 13.16
N GLY A 180 10.27 -8.66 11.90
CA GLY A 180 9.92 -7.29 11.52
C GLY A 180 8.66 -6.77 12.22
N VAL A 181 7.65 -7.63 12.41
CA VAL A 181 6.39 -7.25 13.05
C VAL A 181 6.62 -6.98 14.53
N GLU A 182 7.29 -7.89 15.23
CA GLU A 182 7.63 -7.73 16.65
C GLU A 182 8.40 -6.42 16.89
N ARG A 183 9.40 -6.14 16.05
CA ARG A 183 10.23 -4.92 16.17
C ARG A 183 9.45 -3.63 15.94
N ILE A 184 8.56 -3.61 14.95
CA ILE A 184 7.75 -2.44 14.62
C ILE A 184 6.69 -2.21 15.70
N PHE A 185 5.96 -3.26 16.09
CA PHE A 185 4.87 -3.16 17.06
C PHE A 185 5.35 -2.77 18.45
N LEU A 186 6.48 -3.33 18.92
CA LEU A 186 7.08 -2.96 20.21
C LEU A 186 7.79 -1.59 20.20
N LYS A 187 7.56 -0.76 19.18
CA LYS A 187 8.13 0.59 19.02
C LYS A 187 9.66 0.63 19.18
N LYS A 188 10.37 -0.40 18.74
CA LYS A 188 11.85 -0.41 18.70
C LYS A 188 12.34 0.55 17.59
N LYS A 189 13.66 0.68 17.38
CA LYS A 189 14.27 1.65 16.42
C LYS A 189 13.60 1.70 15.04
N SER A 190 13.13 0.58 14.52
CA SER A 190 12.47 0.48 13.20
C SER A 190 11.12 1.18 13.13
N PHE A 191 10.42 1.34 14.25
CA PHE A 191 9.16 2.06 14.32
C PHE A 191 9.31 3.52 13.94
N ASN A 192 10.38 4.19 14.35
CA ASN A 192 10.61 5.60 14.02
C ASN A 192 10.64 5.82 12.50
N PHE A 193 11.18 4.87 11.73
CA PHE A 193 11.16 4.96 10.27
C PHE A 193 9.76 4.75 9.70
N VAL A 194 9.01 3.76 10.21
CA VAL A 194 7.60 3.51 9.83
C VAL A 194 6.73 4.73 10.13
N ASP A 195 6.89 5.31 11.31
CA ASP A 195 6.18 6.52 11.72
C ASP A 195 6.51 7.70 10.79
N LEU A 196 7.81 7.93 10.54
CA LEU A 196 8.29 9.01 9.67
C LEU A 196 7.72 8.94 8.26
N VAL A 197 7.74 7.76 7.63
CA VAL A 197 7.16 7.59 6.29
C VAL A 197 5.64 7.69 6.31
N GLY A 198 5.00 7.25 7.40
CA GLY A 198 3.56 7.41 7.62
C GLY A 198 3.15 8.88 7.56
N GLN A 199 3.94 9.78 8.15
CA GLN A 199 3.68 11.23 8.18
C GLN A 199 3.70 11.89 6.79
N LEU A 200 4.29 11.27 5.75
CA LEU A 200 4.25 11.79 4.38
C LEU A 200 2.83 11.93 3.82
N ARG A 201 1.84 11.25 4.43
CA ARG A 201 0.42 11.43 4.06
C ARG A 201 -0.13 12.81 4.38
N PHE A 202 0.49 13.55 5.30
CA PHE A 202 0.06 14.91 5.67
C PHE A 202 0.51 15.94 4.63
N GLN A 203 1.50 15.60 3.81
CA GLN A 203 2.04 16.49 2.80
C GLN A 203 1.25 16.34 1.50
N LYS A 204 0.65 17.43 1.02
CA LYS A 204 -0.01 17.48 -0.30
C LYS A 204 0.96 18.07 -1.32
N ARG A 205 1.10 17.44 -2.48
CA ARG A 205 1.88 17.98 -3.60
C ARG A 205 1.08 19.02 -4.39
N TRP A 206 1.76 19.98 -5.01
CA TRP A 206 1.16 21.00 -5.90
C TRP A 206 0.16 21.90 -5.19
N ILE A 207 0.55 22.46 -4.03
CA ILE A 207 -0.29 23.31 -3.17
C ILE A 207 -0.90 24.51 -3.94
N GLN A 208 -0.26 24.94 -5.04
CA GLN A 208 -0.74 26.05 -5.88
C GLN A 208 -2.03 25.74 -6.65
N SER A 209 -2.40 24.47 -6.87
CA SER A 209 -3.68 24.10 -7.49
C SER A 209 -4.14 22.73 -6.97
N PRO A 210 -5.33 22.63 -6.33
CA PRO A 210 -5.82 21.36 -5.81
C PRO A 210 -6.06 20.39 -6.96
N ARG A 211 -5.26 19.32 -7.01
CA ARG A 211 -5.50 18.22 -7.95
C ARG A 211 -6.76 17.45 -7.54
N ILE A 212 -7.47 16.95 -8.55
CA ILE A 212 -8.59 16.03 -8.38
C ILE A 212 -8.16 14.68 -9.01
N PRO A 213 -8.02 13.61 -8.22
CA PRO A 213 -8.13 13.58 -6.75
C PRO A 213 -6.96 14.25 -6.04
N LEU A 214 -7.21 14.69 -4.80
CA LEU A 214 -6.14 15.13 -3.91
C LEU A 214 -5.22 13.94 -3.62
N THR A 215 -3.92 14.14 -3.81
CA THR A 215 -2.93 13.09 -3.55
C THR A 215 -1.84 13.58 -2.62
N SER A 216 -1.53 12.76 -1.62
CA SER A 216 -0.44 13.02 -0.68
C SER A 216 0.92 12.62 -1.28
N VAL A 217 2.00 13.02 -0.61
CA VAL A 217 3.35 12.55 -0.94
C VAL A 217 3.42 11.02 -0.88
N LEU A 218 2.95 10.45 0.23
CA LEU A 218 2.96 9.01 0.45
C LEU A 218 2.18 8.25 -0.63
N GLY A 219 0.97 8.70 -0.95
CA GLY A 219 0.11 8.06 -1.93
C GLY A 219 0.71 8.08 -3.34
N HIS A 220 1.31 9.20 -3.77
CA HIS A 220 1.90 9.27 -5.10
C HIS A 220 3.14 8.37 -5.23
N MET A 221 3.92 8.17 -4.16
CA MET A 221 5.09 7.29 -4.17
C MET A 221 4.69 5.88 -4.58
N PHE A 222 3.53 5.41 -4.11
CA PHE A 222 2.99 4.11 -4.51
C PHE A 222 2.55 4.04 -5.97
N VAL A 223 1.96 5.11 -6.50
CA VAL A 223 1.59 5.20 -7.93
C VAL A 223 2.86 5.13 -8.80
N VAL A 224 3.90 5.91 -8.46
CA VAL A 224 5.18 5.92 -9.17
C VAL A 224 5.87 4.55 -9.11
N ALA A 225 5.93 3.95 -7.92
CA ALA A 225 6.50 2.61 -7.71
C ALA A 225 5.80 1.54 -8.55
N SER A 226 4.46 1.51 -8.50
CA SER A 226 3.63 0.55 -9.22
C SER A 226 3.79 0.70 -10.74
N LEU A 227 3.82 1.93 -11.24
CA LEU A 227 4.09 2.22 -12.65
C LEU A 227 5.48 1.76 -13.08
N ALA A 228 6.51 2.08 -12.29
CA ALA A 228 7.88 1.68 -12.57
C ALA A 228 8.02 0.15 -12.65
N PHE A 229 7.34 -0.59 -11.76
CA PHE A 229 7.33 -2.05 -11.79
C PHE A 229 6.64 -2.61 -13.02
N VAL A 230 5.44 -2.14 -13.37
CA VAL A 230 4.70 -2.60 -14.55
C VAL A 230 5.50 -2.37 -15.82
N ILE A 231 6.08 -1.18 -15.99
CA ILE A 231 6.91 -0.85 -17.15
C ILE A 231 8.13 -1.78 -17.21
N SER A 232 8.77 -2.04 -16.07
CA SER A 232 9.92 -2.95 -15.99
C SER A 232 9.58 -4.36 -16.45
N LYS A 233 8.41 -4.88 -16.03
CA LYS A 233 7.92 -6.21 -16.43
C LYS A 233 7.57 -6.25 -17.91
N LYS A 234 6.92 -5.21 -18.44
CA LYS A 234 6.59 -5.10 -19.87
C LYS A 234 7.82 -5.00 -20.77
N LYS A 235 8.90 -4.36 -20.29
CA LYS A 235 10.19 -4.29 -20.99
C LYS A 235 11.02 -5.58 -20.85
N GLY A 236 10.54 -6.59 -20.11
CA GLY A 236 11.25 -7.86 -19.92
C GLY A 236 12.52 -7.73 -19.09
N TYR A 237 12.60 -6.76 -18.18
CA TYR A 237 13.75 -6.61 -17.31
C TYR A 237 13.87 -7.78 -16.32
N TYR A 238 15.12 -8.10 -15.95
CA TYR A 238 15.40 -9.17 -15.01
C TYR A 238 14.83 -8.87 -13.60
N PRO A 239 14.52 -9.90 -12.78
CA PRO A 239 13.78 -9.72 -11.52
C PRO A 239 14.36 -8.68 -10.56
N LYS A 240 15.69 -8.61 -10.46
CA LYS A 240 16.36 -7.65 -9.57
C LYS A 240 16.25 -6.20 -10.06
N ARG A 241 16.17 -5.95 -11.39
CA ARG A 241 15.88 -4.62 -11.92
C ARG A 241 14.43 -4.20 -11.66
N CYS A 242 13.47 -5.11 -11.78
CA CYS A 242 12.07 -4.85 -11.41
C CYS A 242 11.94 -4.48 -9.93
N TYR A 243 12.62 -5.23 -9.05
CA TYR A 243 12.73 -4.93 -7.62
C TYR A 243 13.31 -3.53 -7.37
N ASN A 244 14.48 -3.22 -7.96
CA ASN A 244 15.13 -1.94 -7.77
C ASN A 244 14.24 -0.79 -8.26
N ASN A 245 13.61 -0.93 -9.42
CA ASN A 245 12.75 0.12 -9.99
C ASN A 245 11.51 0.38 -9.13
N PHE A 246 10.88 -0.66 -8.57
CA PHE A 246 9.75 -0.48 -7.66
C PHE A 246 10.17 0.27 -6.40
N PHE A 247 11.23 -0.19 -5.70
CA PHE A 247 11.62 0.42 -4.44
C PHE A 247 12.31 1.78 -4.61
N CYS A 248 13.05 2.01 -5.69
CA CYS A 248 13.50 3.36 -6.04
C CYS A 248 12.30 4.29 -6.25
N GLY A 249 11.25 3.84 -6.94
CA GLY A 249 10.02 4.61 -7.08
C GLY A 249 9.27 4.78 -5.75
N LEU A 250 9.28 3.78 -4.88
CA LEU A 250 8.61 3.84 -3.58
C LEU A 250 9.31 4.79 -2.62
N PHE A 251 10.63 4.96 -2.72
CA PHE A 251 11.42 5.79 -1.82
C PHE A 251 11.94 7.10 -2.45
N HIS A 252 11.59 7.42 -3.71
CA HIS A 252 12.19 8.56 -4.42
C HIS A 252 11.98 9.91 -3.71
N ASP A 253 10.84 10.07 -3.05
CA ASP A 253 10.42 11.31 -2.39
C ASP A 253 10.50 11.24 -0.85
N LEU A 254 11.23 10.25 -0.30
CA LEU A 254 11.54 10.20 1.14
C LEU A 254 12.18 11.49 1.67
N PRO A 255 13.08 12.18 0.93
CA PRO A 255 13.66 13.45 1.40
C PRO A 255 12.61 14.55 1.68
N GLU A 256 11.41 14.47 1.11
CA GLU A 256 10.33 15.45 1.36
C GLU A 256 9.86 15.43 2.82
N VAL A 257 10.10 14.35 3.56
CA VAL A 257 9.92 14.31 5.03
C VAL A 257 10.66 15.46 5.70
N ALA A 258 11.90 15.72 5.30
CA ALA A 258 12.77 16.71 5.93
C ALA A 258 12.59 18.10 5.31
N THR A 259 12.40 18.18 3.99
CA THR A 259 12.46 19.46 3.27
C THR A 259 11.11 20.12 3.04
N ARG A 260 9.99 19.37 3.01
CA ARG A 260 8.73 19.81 2.38
C ARG A 260 8.98 20.34 0.94
N ASP A 261 7.97 20.98 0.35
CA ASP A 261 7.95 21.48 -1.04
C ASP A 261 8.85 22.74 -1.23
N ILE A 262 10.17 22.59 -1.05
CA ILE A 262 11.15 23.62 -1.41
C ILE A 262 11.39 23.57 -2.92
N VAL A 263 11.21 24.69 -3.61
CA VAL A 263 11.41 24.82 -5.05
C VAL A 263 12.88 24.55 -5.40
N SER A 264 13.14 23.79 -6.48
CA SER A 264 14.44 23.23 -6.86
C SER A 264 15.68 24.17 -6.83
N PRO A 265 15.59 25.50 -7.07
CA PRO A 265 16.77 26.37 -6.92
C PRO A 265 17.29 26.43 -5.48
N ILE A 266 16.41 26.35 -4.49
CA ILE A 266 16.76 26.52 -3.06
C ILE A 266 17.24 25.20 -2.44
N LYS A 267 16.84 24.03 -2.99
CA LYS A 267 17.28 22.70 -2.53
C LYS A 267 18.80 22.47 -2.59
N ARG A 268 19.54 23.28 -3.38
CA ARG A 268 21.01 23.18 -3.50
C ARG A 268 21.78 24.07 -2.52
N ASP A 269 21.11 25.08 -1.95
CA ASP A 269 21.74 26.10 -1.10
C ASP A 269 21.52 25.88 0.39
N VAL A 270 20.66 24.93 0.78
CA VAL A 270 20.57 24.48 2.17
C VAL A 270 21.67 23.44 2.41
N LYS A 271 22.84 23.90 2.83
CA LYS A 271 23.82 23.07 3.54
C LYS A 271 23.43 23.04 5.01
N ASP A 272 23.46 21.85 5.61
CA ASP A 272 23.35 21.66 7.06
C ASP A 272 24.33 22.56 7.84
#